data_AF-A0A1I7SGQ1-F1
#
_entry.id   AF-A0A1I7SGQ1-F1
#
_cell.length_a   1.000
_cell.length_b   1.000
_cell.length_c   1.000
_cell.angle_alpha   90.00
_cell.angle_beta   90.00
_cell.angle_gamma   90.00
#
_symmetry.space_group_name_H-M   'P 1'
#
loop_
_entity.id
_entity.type
_entity.pdbx_description
1 polymer ?
#
loop_
_entity_poly.entity_id
_entity_poly.type
_entity_poly.pdbx_seq_one_letter_code
_entity_poly.pdbx_strand_id
1 'polypeptide(L)'
;IFDLRWAFSEMCEQRQSAQLAVAAQAYAVAGIGQNAVAPSVLERAGTGVDDLRRVCCTLAISFVKGWGTGYNRSTIKETPCWVEVQLHRPLQLLNGILRKTE
;
A
#
# COMPACT_ATOMS: atom_id res chain seq x y z
N ILE A 1 11.60 3.59 11.87
CA ILE A 1 10.54 4.54 11.43
C ILE A 1 10.27 4.38 9.94
N PHE A 2 11.30 4.33 9.09
CA PHE A 2 11.15 4.01 7.67
C PHE A 2 12.32 3.17 7.15
N ASP A 3 12.04 2.09 6.43
CA ASP A 3 13.05 1.27 5.72
C ASP A 3 12.70 1.22 4.23
N LEU A 4 13.59 1.76 3.40
CA LEU A 4 13.43 1.83 1.95
C LEU A 4 13.43 0.44 1.30
N ARG A 5 14.22 -0.51 1.82
CA ARG A 5 14.32 -1.86 1.26
C ARG A 5 13.04 -2.64 1.53
N TRP A 6 12.53 -2.52 2.76
CA TRP A 6 11.23 -3.10 3.11
C TRP A 6 10.11 -2.51 2.25
N ALA A 7 10.05 -1.18 2.15
CA ALA A 7 9.06 -0.50 1.32
C ALA A 7 9.12 -0.94 -0.15
N PHE A 8 10.33 -1.08 -0.71
CA PHE A 8 10.50 -1.57 -2.07
C PHE A 8 10.06 -3.04 -2.24
N SER A 9 10.39 -3.90 -1.28
CA SER A 9 9.95 -5.30 -1.28
C SER A 9 8.43 -5.41 -1.21
N GLU A 10 7.80 -4.63 -0.34
CA GLU A 10 6.34 -4.59 -0.18
C GLU A 10 5.65 -4.12 -1.47
N MET A 11 6.15 -3.05 -2.10
CA MET A 11 5.65 -2.59 -3.41
C MET A 11 5.73 -3.69 -4.48
N CYS A 12 6.80 -4.50 -4.49
CA CYS A 12 6.96 -5.58 -5.44
C CYS A 12 6.02 -6.76 -5.16
N GLU A 13 5.83 -7.13 -3.89
CA GLU A 13 4.94 -8.21 -3.48
C GLU A 13 3.46 -7.88 -3.78
N GLN A 14 3.04 -6.64 -3.51
CA GLN A 14 1.69 -6.18 -3.85
C GLN A 14 1.47 -6.16 -5.36
N ARG A 15 2.46 -5.69 -6.14
CA ARG A 15 2.41 -5.75 -7.61
C ARG A 15 2.22 -7.19 -8.09
N GLN A 16 3.02 -8.14 -7.59
CA GLN A 16 2.91 -9.54 -7.98
C GLN A 16 1.53 -10.11 -7.64
N SER A 17 1.03 -9.82 -6.44
CA SER A 17 -0.30 -10.26 -5.99
C SER A 17 -1.40 -9.69 -6.88
N ALA A 18 -1.33 -8.41 -7.24
CA ALA A 18 -2.25 -7.77 -8.18
C ALA A 18 -2.21 -8.40 -9.57
N GLN A 19 -1.01 -8.69 -10.10
CA GLN A 19 -0.86 -9.37 -11.39
C GLN A 19 -1.48 -10.77 -11.39
N LEU A 20 -1.26 -11.54 -10.32
CA LEU A 20 -1.84 -12.87 -10.17
C LEU A 20 -3.37 -12.82 -10.05
N ALA A 21 -3.91 -11.85 -9.30
CA ALA A 21 -5.35 -11.65 -9.18
C ALA A 21 -5.99 -11.27 -10.52
N VAL A 22 -5.38 -10.35 -11.28
CA VAL A 22 -5.84 -9.97 -12.62
C VAL A 22 -5.78 -11.15 -13.58
N ALA A 23 -4.67 -11.92 -13.59
CA ALA A 23 -4.55 -13.10 -14.43
C ALA A 23 -5.62 -14.14 -14.10
N ALA A 24 -5.84 -14.43 -12.81
CA ALA A 24 -6.87 -15.37 -12.38
C ALA A 24 -8.29 -14.91 -12.75
N GLN A 25 -8.58 -13.62 -12.63
CA GLN A 25 -9.85 -13.05 -13.13
C GLN A 25 -9.99 -13.22 -14.64
N ALA A 26 -8.92 -13.00 -15.42
CA ALA A 26 -8.94 -13.20 -16.87
C ALA A 26 -9.20 -14.68 -17.24
N TYR A 27 -8.58 -15.64 -16.55
CA TYR A 27 -8.84 -17.07 -16.74
C TYR A 27 -10.28 -17.46 -16.40
N ALA A 28 -10.81 -16.92 -15.29
CA ALA A 28 -12.19 -17.15 -14.89
C ALA A 28 -13.18 -16.61 -15.93
N VAL A 29 -12.94 -15.42 -16.49
CA VAL A 29 -13.77 -14.84 -17.56
C VAL A 29 -13.65 -15.65 -18.86
N ALA A 30 -12.48 -16.21 -19.17
CA ALA A 30 -12.26 -17.05 -20.35
C ALA A 30 -12.89 -18.45 -20.23
N GLY A 31 -13.45 -18.82 -19.07
CA GLY A 31 -14.01 -20.16 -18.82
C GLY A 31 -12.97 -21.26 -18.69
N ILE A 32 -11.68 -20.91 -18.54
CA ILE A 32 -10.56 -21.85 -18.43
C ILE A 32 -10.18 -21.97 -16.93
N GLY A 33 -10.85 -22.89 -16.23
CA GLY A 33 -10.47 -23.36 -14.89
C GLY A 33 -10.93 -22.49 -13.71
N GLN A 34 -11.45 -23.17 -12.66
CA GLN A 34 -11.74 -22.58 -11.36
C GLN A 34 -10.52 -22.71 -10.43
N ASN A 35 -9.48 -21.90 -10.64
CA ASN A 35 -8.46 -21.76 -9.60
C ASN A 35 -8.92 -20.65 -8.64
N ALA A 36 -9.43 -21.05 -7.47
CA ALA A 36 -9.75 -20.13 -6.40
C ALA A 36 -8.47 -19.40 -5.98
N VAL A 37 -8.42 -18.09 -6.21
CA VAL A 37 -7.33 -17.23 -5.73
C VAL A 37 -7.34 -17.26 -4.21
N ALA A 38 -6.18 -17.45 -3.59
CA ALA A 38 -6.08 -17.40 -2.14
C ALA A 38 -6.57 -16.03 -1.62
N PRO A 39 -7.36 -15.97 -0.53
CA PRO A 39 -7.92 -14.72 -0.04
C PRO A 39 -6.85 -13.66 0.29
N SER A 40 -5.67 -14.07 0.74
CA SER A 40 -4.53 -13.17 1.00
C SER A 40 -3.98 -12.49 -0.26
N VAL A 41 -4.07 -13.13 -1.42
CA VAL A 41 -3.67 -12.55 -2.71
C VAL A 41 -4.70 -11.49 -3.14
N LEU A 42 -5.98 -11.74 -2.90
CA LEU A 42 -7.04 -10.79 -3.21
C LEU A 42 -6.98 -9.55 -2.31
N GLU A 43 -6.72 -9.72 -1.01
CA GLU A 43 -6.54 -8.59 -0.08
C GLU A 43 -5.37 -7.68 -0.50
N ARG A 44 -4.23 -8.28 -0.91
CA ARG A 44 -3.05 -7.53 -1.38
C ARG A 44 -3.17 -6.99 -2.80
N ALA A 45 -4.06 -7.56 -3.62
CA ALA A 45 -4.38 -7.04 -4.94
C ALA A 45 -5.38 -5.87 -4.88
N GLY A 46 -6.20 -5.81 -3.83
CA GLY A 46 -7.19 -4.75 -3.60
C GLY A 46 -6.61 -3.45 -3.06
N THR A 47 -5.32 -3.40 -2.70
CA THR A 47 -4.67 -2.17 -2.24
C THR A 47 -4.42 -1.25 -3.43
N GLY A 48 -5.05 -0.08 -3.42
CA GLY A 48 -4.90 0.91 -4.47
C GLY A 48 -3.50 1.53 -4.48
N VAL A 49 -3.16 2.19 -5.59
CA VAL A 49 -1.90 2.95 -5.71
C VAL A 49 -1.77 3.99 -4.59
N ASP A 50 -2.88 4.59 -4.16
CA ASP A 50 -2.92 5.54 -3.06
C ASP A 50 -2.59 4.92 -1.71
N ASP A 51 -3.01 3.68 -1.43
CA ASP A 51 -2.66 2.98 -0.20
C ASP A 51 -1.17 2.64 -0.17
N LEU A 52 -0.62 2.18 -1.30
CA LEU A 52 0.80 1.88 -1.41
C LEU A 52 1.67 3.13 -1.24
N ARG A 53 1.25 4.25 -1.84
CA ARG A 53 1.86 5.56 -1.59
C ARG A 53 1.80 5.95 -0.12
N ARG A 54 0.66 5.75 0.54
CA ARG A 54 0.48 6.15 1.94
C ARG A 54 1.30 5.32 2.92
N VAL A 55 1.36 4.00 2.72
CA VAL A 55 2.10 3.07 3.58
C VAL A 55 3.61 3.15 3.35
N CYS A 56 4.04 3.28 2.11
CA CYS A 56 5.45 3.16 1.74
C CYS A 56 6.14 4.49 1.40
N CYS A 57 5.42 5.59 1.25
CA CYS A 57 6.00 6.89 0.86
C CYS A 57 5.65 8.05 1.80
N THR A 58 4.76 7.85 2.79
CA THR A 58 4.31 8.93 3.66
C THR A 58 4.54 8.58 5.12
N LEU A 59 5.03 9.55 5.90
CA LEU A 59 5.16 9.47 7.34
C LEU A 59 4.32 10.60 7.96
N ALA A 60 3.59 10.30 9.02
CA ALA A 60 2.83 11.32 9.75
C ALA A 60 3.29 11.37 11.21
N ILE A 61 3.65 12.56 11.68
CA ILE A 61 4.22 12.79 13.01
C ILE A 61 3.37 13.84 13.72
N SER A 62 2.81 13.51 14.87
CA SER A 62 2.16 14.50 15.74
C SER A 62 3.17 15.08 16.73
N PHE A 63 3.00 16.35 17.07
CA PHE A 63 3.77 16.98 18.14
C PHE A 63 2.96 17.02 19.43
N VAL A 64 3.63 16.79 20.56
CA VAL A 64 3.11 16.91 21.94
C VAL A 64 2.04 15.89 22.34
N LYS A 65 1.07 15.58 21.48
CA LYS A 65 -0.09 14.72 21.79
C LYS A 65 -0.13 13.48 20.89
N GLY A 66 -0.26 12.31 21.51
CA GLY A 66 -0.53 11.04 20.81
C GLY A 66 -1.99 10.90 20.37
N TRP A 67 -2.25 9.90 19.53
CA TRP A 67 -3.56 9.48 19.03
C TRP A 67 -3.65 7.94 19.05
N GLY A 68 -4.87 7.39 18.99
CA GLY A 68 -5.11 5.94 18.93
C GLY A 68 -5.87 5.39 20.15
N THR A 69 -5.96 4.07 20.25
CA THR A 69 -6.70 3.35 21.29
C THR A 69 -6.05 3.59 22.67
N GLY A 70 -6.60 4.53 23.44
CA GLY A 70 -6.03 4.99 24.71
C GLY A 70 -5.94 6.52 24.83
N TYR A 71 -6.19 7.25 23.75
CA TYR A 71 -6.34 8.71 23.76
C TYR A 71 -7.78 9.10 23.43
N ASN A 72 -8.19 10.30 23.85
CA ASN A 72 -9.44 10.92 23.38
C ASN A 72 -9.44 11.22 21.87
N ARG A 73 -8.30 11.03 21.20
CA ARG A 73 -8.12 11.31 19.78
C ARG A 73 -8.02 10.02 18.99
N SER A 74 -8.93 9.84 18.03
CA SER A 74 -8.97 8.63 17.20
C SER A 74 -7.96 8.70 16.04
N THR A 75 -7.77 9.90 15.49
CA THR A 75 -6.91 10.12 14.33
C THR A 75 -5.85 11.20 14.58
N ILE A 76 -4.75 11.14 13.82
CA ILE A 76 -3.70 12.16 13.86
C ILE A 76 -4.23 13.56 13.50
N LYS A 77 -5.30 13.65 12.70
CA LYS A 77 -5.92 14.93 12.29
C LYS A 77 -6.54 15.71 13.46
N GLU A 78 -6.84 15.04 14.57
CA GLU A 78 -7.39 15.67 15.79
C GLU A 78 -6.27 16.23 16.70
N THR A 79 -5.00 16.02 16.33
CA THR A 79 -3.87 16.60 17.06
C THR A 79 -3.68 18.07 16.68
N PRO A 80 -3.32 18.93 17.65
CA PRO A 80 -3.27 20.38 17.44
C PRO A 80 -2.18 20.82 16.44
N CYS A 81 -1.12 20.04 16.31
CA CYS A 81 -0.05 20.25 15.36
C CYS A 81 0.57 18.90 14.96
N TRP A 82 0.67 18.67 13.65
CA TRP A 82 1.26 17.48 13.06
C TRP A 82 1.87 17.82 11.70
N VAL A 83 2.80 16.98 11.24
CA VAL A 83 3.44 17.10 9.93
C VAL A 83 3.28 15.80 9.15
N GLU A 84 3.05 15.94 7.86
CA GLU A 84 3.16 14.87 6.88
C GLU A 84 4.48 15.01 6.13
N VAL A 85 5.31 13.97 6.18
CA VAL A 85 6.58 13.90 5.45
C VAL A 85 6.42 12.92 4.31
N GLN A 86 6.50 13.44 3.08
CA GLN A 86 6.49 12.62 1.88
C GLN A 86 7.92 12.33 1.43
N LEU A 87 8.22 11.05 1.27
CA LEU A 87 9.55 10.56 0.91
C LEU A 87 9.64 10.44 -0.61
N HIS A 88 10.45 11.32 -1.20
CA HIS A 88 10.55 11.42 -2.66
C HIS A 88 11.19 10.18 -3.31
N ARG A 89 12.15 9.53 -2.65
CA ARG A 89 12.84 8.35 -3.20
C ARG A 89 11.92 7.11 -3.30
N PRO A 90 11.20 6.69 -2.23
CA PRO A 90 10.16 5.68 -2.35
C PRO A 90 9.12 6.00 -3.42
N LEU A 91 8.69 7.27 -3.53
CA LEU A 91 7.72 7.69 -4.53
C LEU A 91 8.24 7.50 -5.97
N GLN A 92 9.53 7.82 -6.21
CA GLN A 92 10.18 7.54 -7.49
C GLN A 92 10.23 6.05 -7.81
N LEU A 93 10.52 5.20 -6.81
CA LEU A 93 10.54 3.75 -6.98
C LEU A 93 9.14 3.21 -7.29
N LEU A 94 8.12 3.68 -6.58
CA LEU A 94 6.72 3.34 -6.84
C LEU A 94 6.33 3.70 -8.27
N ASN A 95 6.62 4.92 -8.72
CA ASN A 95 6.36 5.34 -10.08
C ASN A 95 7.09 4.47 -11.11
N GLY A 96 8.35 4.10 -10.83
CA GLY A 96 9.13 3.19 -11.68
C GLY A 96 8.54 1.78 -11.75
N ILE A 97 7.98 1.27 -10.66
CA ILE A 97 7.28 -0.02 -10.64
C ILE A 97 6.00 0.07 -11.46
N LEU A 98 5.16 1.09 -11.22
CA LEU A 98 3.88 1.24 -11.92
C LEU A 98 4.07 1.35 -13.44
N ARG A 99 5.02 2.16 -13.89
CA ARG A 99 5.34 2.36 -15.33
C ARG A 99 5.81 1.10 -16.05
N LYS A 100 6.38 0.11 -15.36
CA LYS A 100 6.76 -1.19 -15.97
C LYS A 100 5.56 -2.11 -16.23
N THR A 101 4.34 -1.66 -15.94
CA THR A 101 3.10 -2.44 -16.11
C THR A 101 2.30 -2.00 -17.33
N GLU A 102 2.55 -0.79 -17.82
CA GLU A 102 2.08 -0.33 -19.14
C GLU A 102 2.98 -0.89 -20.24
#